data_AF-A0A3M1X2J8-F1
#
_entry.id   AF-A0A3M1X2J8-F1
#
_cell.length_a   1.000
_cell.length_b   1.000
_cell.length_c   1.000
_cell.angle_alpha   90.00
_cell.angle_beta   90.00
_cell.angle_gamma   90.00
#
_symmetry.space_group_name_H-M   'P 1'
#
loop_
_entity.id
_entity.type
_entity.pdbx_description
1 polymer ?
#
loop_
_entity_poly.entity_id
_entity_poly.type
_entity_poly.pdbx_seq_one_letter_code
_entity_poly.pdbx_strand_id
1 'polypeptide(L)' 'MKVRKARISDARQIQEIVNSHASKGEMLPRSLSEIYEN' A
#
# COMPACT_ATOMS: atom_id res chain seq x y z
N MET A 1 19.30 5.66 -0.81
CA MET A 1 18.06 4.83 -0.74
C MET A 1 17.85 4.20 -2.11
N LYS A 2 17.76 2.86 -2.23
CA LYS A 2 17.66 2.18 -3.53
C LYS A 2 16.21 1.81 -3.82
N VAL A 3 15.65 2.36 -4.88
CA VAL A 3 14.29 1.98 -5.35
C VAL A 3 14.38 0.62 -6.03
N ARG A 4 13.43 -0.26 -5.73
CA ARG A 4 13.28 -1.60 -6.32
C ARG A 4 11.81 -1.88 -6.58
N LYS A 5 11.51 -2.85 -7.46
CA LYS A 5 10.14 -3.38 -7.55
C LYS A 5 9.69 -3.89 -6.17
N ALA A 6 8.42 -3.61 -5.85
CA ALA A 6 7.78 -4.16 -4.66
C ALA A 6 7.70 -5.68 -4.77
N ARG A 7 7.75 -6.35 -3.62
CA ARG A 7 7.57 -7.79 -3.45
C ARG A 7 6.30 -8.02 -2.63
N ILE A 8 5.80 -9.25 -2.62
CA ILE A 8 4.66 -9.68 -1.79
C ILE A 8 4.86 -9.30 -0.31
N SER A 9 6.09 -9.41 0.20
CA SER A 9 6.43 -9.04 1.59
C SER A 9 6.20 -7.55 1.90
N ASP A 10 6.21 -6.68 0.90
CA ASP A 10 6.02 -5.24 1.08
C ASP A 10 4.54 -4.85 1.11
N ALA A 11 3.62 -5.73 0.67
CA ALA A 11 2.21 -5.43 0.48
C ALA A 11 1.53 -4.91 1.75
N ARG A 12 1.86 -5.49 2.92
CA ARG A 12 1.33 -5.04 4.21
C ARG A 12 1.75 -3.62 4.55
N GLN A 13 3.04 -3.30 4.36
CA GLN A 13 3.55 -1.95 4.62
C GLN A 13 2.96 -0.92 3.65
N ILE A 14 2.80 -1.31 2.38
CA ILE A 14 2.14 -0.46 1.37
C ILE A 14 0.69 -0.18 1.80
N GLN A 15 -0.05 -1.19 2.24
CA GLN A 15 -1.42 -1.03 2.72
C GLN A 15 -1.52 -0.07 3.90
N GLU A 16 -0.64 -0.22 4.89
CA GLU A 16 -0.61 0.63 6.08
C GLU A 16 -0.39 2.09 5.69
N ILE A 17 0.56 2.37 4.78
CA ILE A 17 0.82 3.72 4.29
C ILE A 17 -0.42 4.26 3.57
N VAL A 18 -0.94 3.54 2.56
CA VAL A 18 -2.12 3.99 1.79
C VAL A 18 -3.30 4.28 2.71
N ASN A 19 -3.60 3.37 3.64
CA ASN A 19 -4.75 3.54 4.52
C ASN A 19 -4.53 4.64 5.58
N SER A 20 -3.29 4.91 5.99
CA SER A 20 -2.97 6.05 6.86
C SER A 20 -3.19 7.40 6.18
N HIS A 21 -3.06 7.47 4.85
CA HIS A 21 -3.40 8.65 4.06
C HIS A 21 -4.90 8.69 3.73
N ALA A 22 -5.52 7.53 3.53
CA ALA A 22 -6.96 7.43 3.31
C ALA A 22 -7.77 7.90 4.53
N SER A 23 -7.32 7.61 5.75
CA SER A 23 -7.97 8.11 6.97
C SER A 23 -7.93 9.65 7.11
N LYS A 24 -7.03 10.32 6.38
CA LYS A 24 -6.93 11.78 6.29
C LYS A 24 -7.71 12.36 5.11
N GLY A 25 -8.32 11.52 4.28
CA GLY A 25 -9.01 11.94 3.05
C GLY A 25 -8.07 12.25 1.87
N GLU A 26 -6.79 11.91 1.97
CA GLU A 26 -5.78 12.21 0.94
C GLU A 26 -5.71 11.12 -0.15
N MET A 27 -6.22 9.92 0.14
CA MET A 27 -6.24 8.77 -0.77
C MET A 27 -7.52 7.94 -0.58
N LEU A 28 -7.77 7.02 -1.51
CA LEU A 28 -8.78 5.99 -1.31
C LEU A 28 -8.17 4.83 -0.51
N PRO A 29 -8.90 4.24 0.46
CA PRO A 29 -8.43 3.07 1.18
C PRO A 29 -8.28 1.89 0.24
N ARG A 30 -7.31 1.01 0.53
CA ARG A 30 -7.06 -0.21 -0.25
C ARG A 30 -7.02 -1.43 0.67
N SER A 31 -7.63 -2.50 0.19
CA SER A 31 -7.53 -3.83 0.78
C SER A 31 -6.19 -4.49 0.41
N LEU A 32 -5.82 -5.55 1.14
CA LEU A 32 -4.64 -6.34 0.78
C LEU A 32 -4.81 -7.06 -0.55
N SER A 33 -6.01 -7.56 -0.88
CA SER A 33 -6.26 -8.26 -2.16
C SER A 33 -5.96 -7.36 -3.34
N GLU A 34 -6.48 -6.12 -3.31
CA GLU A 34 -6.22 -5.13 -4.37
C GLU A 34 -4.74 -4.75 -4.48
N ILE A 35 -3.93 -4.92 -3.45
CA ILE A 35 -2.48 -4.68 -3.50
C ILE A 35 -1.76 -5.90 -4.10
N TYR A 36 -2.22 -7.13 -3.83
CA TYR A 36 -1.65 -8.34 -4.41
C TYR A 36 -1.99 -8.54 -5.88
N GLU A 37 -3.09 -7.96 -6.36
CA GLU A 37 -3.56 -8.06 -7.75
C GLU A 37 -2.86 -7.11 -8.74
N ASN A 38 -1.98 -6.22 -8.26
CA ASN A 38 -1.20 -5.25 -9.07
C ASN A 38 0.29 -5.61 -9.13
#